data_AF-A0AAD2XVC5-F1
#
_entry.id   AF-A0AAD2XVC5-F1
#
_cell.length_a   1.000
_cell.length_b   1.000
_cell.length_c   1.000
_cell.angle_alpha   90.00
_cell.angle_beta   90.00
_cell.angle_gamma   90.00
#
_symmetry.space_group_name_H-M   'P 1'
#
loop_
_entity.id
_entity.type
_entity.pdbx_description
1 polymer ?
#
loop_
_entity_poly.entity_id
_entity_poly.type
_entity_poly.pdbx_seq_one_letter_code
_entity_poly.pdbx_strand_id
1 'polypeptide(L)'
;MDCIYEGGRALYIHPDECVDCGACEPVCPVEAIYYEDDLPEDLKPHLADNEAFFAEPLPGRDAPLGSPGGAAKLGPLGVDTPLVASQPSAAHSDGS
;
A
#
# COMPACT_ATOMS: atom_id res chain seq x y z
N MET A 1 15.23 -2.27 -4.84
CA MET A 1 14.21 -2.51 -3.82
C MET A 1 12.94 -1.87 -4.34
N ASP A 2 11.91 -2.66 -4.58
CA ASP A 2 10.72 -2.28 -5.35
C ASP A 2 9.48 -2.91 -4.69
N CYS A 3 9.31 -2.62 -3.40
CA CYS A 3 8.32 -3.26 -2.54
C CYS A 3 7.03 -2.44 -2.36
N ILE A 4 6.84 -1.37 -3.15
CA ILE A 4 5.66 -0.50 -3.09
C ILE A 4 4.81 -0.74 -4.32
N TYR A 5 3.62 -1.31 -4.11
CA TYR A 5 2.71 -1.72 -5.17
C TYR A 5 1.54 -0.73 -5.30
N GLU A 6 1.15 -0.46 -6.54
CA GLU A 6 0.07 0.48 -6.86
C GLU A 6 -1.27 -0.24 -6.95
N GLY A 7 -2.20 0.13 -6.06
CA GLY A 7 -3.58 -0.35 -6.07
C GLY A 7 -4.47 0.43 -7.02
N GLY A 8 -5.72 0.66 -6.60
CA GLY A 8 -6.66 1.49 -7.33
C GLY A 8 -6.58 2.97 -6.96
N ARG A 9 -6.35 3.24 -5.67
CA ARG A 9 -6.27 4.61 -5.13
C ARG A 9 -5.22 4.80 -4.04
N ALA A 10 -4.58 3.73 -3.60
CA ALA A 10 -3.52 3.75 -2.59
C ALA A 10 -2.27 3.00 -3.08
N LEU A 11 -1.17 3.21 -2.37
CA LEU A 11 0.07 2.45 -2.51
C LEU A 11 0.22 1.54 -1.29
N TYR A 12 0.70 0.31 -1.51
CA TYR A 12 0.84 -0.71 -0.47
C TYR A 12 2.29 -1.17 -0.37
N ILE A 13 2.82 -1.24 0.85
CA ILE A 13 4.18 -1.72 1.11
C ILE A 13 4.11 -3.22 1.42
N HIS A 14 4.81 -4.05 0.65
CA HIS A 14 4.88 -5.48 0.92
C HIS A 14 5.78 -5.75 2.13
N PRO A 15 5.27 -6.38 3.21
CA PRO A 15 6.02 -6.57 4.46
C PRO A 15 7.27 -7.45 4.27
N ASP A 16 7.14 -8.61 3.61
CA ASP A 16 8.29 -9.51 3.42
C ASP A 16 9.33 -9.04 2.37
N GLU A 17 8.96 -8.12 1.47
CA GLU A 17 9.89 -7.55 0.49
C GLU A 17 10.52 -6.24 0.98
N CYS A 18 9.93 -5.63 2.00
CA CYS A 18 10.53 -4.51 2.69
C CYS A 18 11.77 -5.00 3.45
N VAL A 19 12.86 -4.24 3.36
CA VAL A 19 14.12 -4.51 4.06
C VAL A 19 14.54 -3.32 4.92
N ASP A 20 13.57 -2.49 5.30
CA ASP A 20 13.73 -1.35 6.21
C ASP A 20 14.82 -0.35 5.81
N CYS A 21 15.02 -0.14 4.49
CA CYS A 21 16.10 0.71 4.00
C CYS A 21 15.88 2.21 4.23
N GLY A 22 14.64 2.63 4.56
CA GLY A 22 14.27 4.02 4.83
C GLY A 22 14.26 4.94 3.60
N ALA A 23 14.42 4.43 2.38
CA ALA A 23 14.51 5.29 1.19
C ALA A 23 13.16 5.92 0.79
N CYS A 24 12.04 5.31 1.18
CA CYS A 24 10.70 5.73 0.77
C CYS A 24 10.10 6.84 1.65
N GLU A 25 10.40 6.82 2.96
CA GLU A 25 9.88 7.79 3.93
C GLU A 25 10.20 9.26 3.58
N PRO A 26 11.47 9.65 3.33
CA PRO A 26 11.80 11.06 3.07
C PRO A 26 11.37 11.56 1.69
N VAL A 27 10.94 10.68 0.79
CA VAL A 27 10.50 11.05 -0.56
C VAL A 27 8.97 11.11 -0.69
N CYS A 28 8.23 10.67 0.33
CA CYS A 28 6.77 10.73 0.33
C CYS A 28 6.29 12.18 0.48
N PRO A 29 5.65 12.78 -0.54
CA PRO A 29 5.29 14.20 -0.50
C PRO A 29 4.17 14.54 0.49
N VAL A 30 3.49 13.51 1.01
CA VAL A 30 2.37 13.62 1.95
C VAL A 30 2.66 12.95 3.29
N GLU A 31 3.92 12.56 3.52
CA GLU A 31 4.40 12.04 4.80
C GLU A 31 3.58 10.83 5.31
N ALA A 32 3.16 9.93 4.40
CA ALA A 32 2.26 8.82 4.70
C ALA A 32 2.96 7.47 5.02
N ILE A 33 4.30 7.45 5.06
CA ILE A 33 5.08 6.23 5.26
C ILE A 33 5.70 6.27 6.65
N TYR A 34 5.44 5.22 7.43
CA TYR A 34 5.92 5.07 8.81
C TYR A 34 6.58 3.71 8.99
N TYR A 35 7.56 3.65 9.88
CA TYR A 35 7.96 2.37 10.49
C TYR A 35 6.85 1.89 11.42
N GLU A 36 6.73 0.57 11.62
CA GLU A 36 5.67 -0.01 12.45
C GLU A 36 5.69 0.53 13.89
N ASP A 37 6.89 0.72 14.44
CA ASP A 37 7.10 1.27 15.79
C ASP A 37 6.69 2.75 15.92
N ASP A 38 6.67 3.49 14.81
CA ASP A 38 6.35 4.92 14.74
C ASP A 38 4.93 5.18 14.20
N LEU A 39 4.17 4.13 13.89
CA LEU A 39 2.85 4.24 13.25
C LEU A 39 1.81 4.85 14.22
N PRO A 40 1.18 5.98 13.86
CA PRO A 40 0.12 6.58 14.66
C PRO A 40 -1.04 5.59 14.95
N GLU A 41 -1.61 5.67 16.15
CA GLU A 41 -2.65 4.74 16.62
C GLU A 41 -3.87 4.67 15.69
N ASP A 42 -4.26 5.81 15.13
CA ASP A 42 -5.38 5.94 14.18
C ASP A 42 -5.08 5.32 12.81
N LEU A 43 -3.80 5.16 12.47
CA LEU A 43 -3.33 4.55 11.23
C LEU A 43 -3.00 3.06 11.37
N LYS A 44 -3.00 2.51 12.59
CA LYS A 44 -2.74 1.07 12.84
C LYS A 44 -3.57 0.08 11.99
N PRO A 45 -4.84 0.35 11.63
CA PRO A 45 -5.58 -0.54 10.74
C PRO A 45 -4.87 -0.77 9.39
N HIS A 46 -4.07 0.19 8.92
CA HIS A 46 -3.33 0.08 7.67
C HIS A 46 -2.14 -0.89 7.73
N LEU A 47 -1.67 -1.28 8.92
CA LEU A 47 -0.62 -2.31 9.03
C LEU A 47 -1.13 -3.65 8.49
N ALA A 48 -2.26 -4.12 9.02
CA ALA A 48 -2.91 -5.34 8.54
C ALA A 48 -3.42 -5.21 7.10
N ASP A 49 -3.80 -3.99 6.70
CA ASP A 49 -4.28 -3.72 5.35
C ASP A 49 -3.18 -3.86 4.28
N ASN A 50 -1.97 -3.37 4.58
CA ASN A 50 -0.80 -3.56 3.72
C ASN A 50 -0.51 -5.05 3.52
N GLU A 51 -0.54 -5.85 4.57
CA GLU A 51 -0.36 -7.31 4.48
C GLU A 51 -1.50 -7.97 3.67
N ALA A 52 -2.75 -7.61 3.97
CA ALA A 52 -3.93 -8.20 3.32
C ALA A 52 -3.94 -7.99 1.80
N PHE A 53 -3.38 -6.88 1.30
CA PHE A 53 -3.25 -6.63 -0.13
C PHE A 53 -2.47 -7.73 -0.86
N PHE A 54 -1.52 -8.38 -0.18
CA PHE A 54 -0.68 -9.44 -0.73
C PHE A 54 -1.14 -10.84 -0.33
N ALA A 55 -1.61 -11.00 0.91
CA ALA A 55 -1.94 -12.29 1.51
C ALA A 55 -3.34 -12.81 1.14
N GLU A 56 -4.27 -11.93 0.75
CA GLU A 56 -5.63 -12.30 0.41
C GLU A 56 -5.95 -12.09 -1.09
N PRO A 57 -6.92 -12.83 -1.66
CA PRO A 57 -7.38 -12.57 -3.02
C PRO A 57 -8.03 -11.20 -3.13
N LEU A 58 -7.42 -10.32 -3.92
CA LEU A 58 -7.99 -9.01 -4.26
C LEU A 58 -9.26 -9.17 -5.12
N PRO A 59 -10.18 -8.17 -5.12
CA PRO A 59 -11.35 -8.19 -5.98
C PRO A 59 -11.01 -8.51 -7.44
N GLY A 60 -11.66 -9.52 -8.01
CA GLY A 60 -11.42 -9.96 -9.39
C GLY A 60 -10.23 -10.90 -9.57
N ARG A 61 -9.63 -11.42 -8.49
CA ARG A 61 -8.57 -12.43 -8.54
C ARG A 61 -8.99 -13.71 -7.81
N ASP A 62 -8.57 -14.85 -8.34
CA ASP A 62 -8.86 -16.17 -7.75
C ASP A 62 -7.85 -16.59 -6.67
N ALA A 63 -6.75 -15.86 -6.53
CA ALA A 63 -5.67 -16.16 -5.60
C ALA A 63 -4.99 -14.87 -5.09
N PRO A 64 -4.33 -14.93 -3.92
CA PRO A 64 -3.51 -13.83 -3.41
C PRO A 64 -2.38 -13.44 -4.35
N LEU A 65 -1.86 -12.23 -4.17
CA LEU A 65 -0.70 -11.78 -4.94
C LEU A 65 0.60 -12.46 -4.49
N GLY A 66 0.71 -12.76 -3.20
CA GLY A 66 1.93 -13.29 -2.59
C GLY A 66 3.06 -12.27 -2.64
N SER A 67 4.28 -12.75 -2.91
CA SER A 67 5.50 -11.93 -3.09
C SER A 67 5.97 -11.94 -4.55
N PRO A 68 5.56 -10.96 -5.38
CA PRO A 68 5.92 -10.86 -6.81
C PRO A 68 7.40 -10.56 -7.07
N GLY A 69 8.11 -10.08 -6.05
CA GLY A 69 9.51 -9.67 -6.13
C GLY A 69 9.72 -8.44 -7.01
N GLY A 70 8.88 -7.42 -6.86
CA GLY A 70 8.98 -6.13 -7.55
C GLY A 70 7.68 -5.64 -8.18
N ALA A 71 7.21 -4.46 -7.80
CA ALA A 71 6.03 -3.81 -8.35
C ALA A 71 6.13 -3.48 -9.85
N ALA A 72 7.33 -3.18 -10.37
CA ALA A 72 7.56 -2.85 -11.78
C ALA A 72 7.09 -3.95 -12.75
N LYS A 73 7.02 -5.21 -12.30
CA LYS A 73 6.54 -6.34 -13.13
C LYS A 73 5.02 -6.35 -13.31
N LEU A 74 4.29 -5.77 -12.36
CA LEU A 74 2.83 -5.82 -12.31
C LEU A 74 2.20 -4.53 -12.83
N GLY A 75 2.86 -3.39 -12.58
CA GLY A 75 2.26 -2.08 -12.80
C GLY A 75 1.07 -1.84 -11.89
N PRO A 76 0.23 -0.83 -12.21
CA PRO A 76 -0.98 -0.52 -11.45
C PRO A 76 -1.98 -1.67 -11.47
N LEU A 77 -2.44 -2.10 -10.30
CA LEU A 77 -3.39 -3.20 -10.16
C LEU A 77 -4.85 -2.75 -10.29
N GLY A 78 -5.14 -1.46 -10.09
CA GLY A 78 -6.47 -0.88 -10.31
C GLY A 78 -7.54 -1.35 -9.31
N VAL A 79 -7.12 -2.01 -8.23
CA VAL A 79 -7.98 -2.51 -7.15
C VAL A 79 -7.32 -2.26 -5.82
N ASP A 80 -8.13 -2.11 -4.77
CA ASP A 80 -7.70 -1.88 -3.40
C ASP A 80 -8.26 -2.95 -2.47
N THR A 81 -7.70 -3.01 -1.26
CA THR A 81 -8.30 -3.78 -0.17
C THR A 81 -9.69 -3.24 0.19
N PRO A 82 -10.53 -4.04 0.87
CA PRO A 82 -11.82 -3.57 1.37
C PRO A 82 -11.74 -2.33 2.27
N LEU A 83 -10.68 -2.20 3.08
CA LEU A 83 -10.51 -1.05 3.97
C LEU A 83 -10.37 0.24 3.16
N VAL A 84 -9.38 0.31 2.25
CA VAL A 84 -9.15 1.50 1.41
C VAL A 84 -10.30 1.76 0.44
N ALA A 85 -10.88 0.71 -0.14
CA ALA A 85 -12.03 0.84 -1.03
C ALA A 85 -13.26 1.43 -0.33
N SER A 86 -13.40 1.22 0.99
CA SER A 86 -14.52 1.75 1.78
C SER A 86 -14.33 3.20 2.26
N GLN A 87 -13.11 3.74 2.22
CA GLN A 87 -12.84 5.09 2.69
C GLN A 87 -13.45 6.14 1.75
N PRO A 88 -13.84 7.33 2.25
CA PRO A 88 -14.28 8.42 1.40
C PRO A 88 -13.24 8.70 0.31
N SER A 89 -13.68 8.86 -0.95
CA SER A 89 -12.80 9.37 -1.98
C SER A 89 -12.41 10.79 -1.60
N ALA A 90 -11.13 11.03 -1.30
CA ALA A 90 -10.64 12.40 -1.27
C ALA A 90 -10.80 12.91 -2.69
N ALA A 91 -11.75 13.82 -2.91
CA ALA A 91 -11.68 14.67 -4.09
C ALA A 91 -10.29 15.30 -4.04
N HIS A 92 -9.43 14.95 -5.00
CA HIS A 92 -8.18 15.66 -5.21
C HIS A 92 -8.59 17.12 -5.43
N SER A 93 -8.50 17.93 -4.38
CA SER A 93 -8.57 19.37 -4.52
C SER A 93 -7.24 19.74 -5.16
N ASP A 94 -7.23 19.72 -6.49
CA ASP A 94 -6.19 20.36 -7.28
C ASP A 94 -6.06 21.79 -6.74
N GLY A 95 -4.90 22.07 -6.16
CA GLY A 95 -4.59 23.36 -5.57
C GLY A 95 -4.82 24.48 -6.59
N SER A 96 -5.66 25.43 -6.20
CA SER A 96 -5.66 26.79 -6.76
C SER A 96 -4.47 27.57 -6.21
#